data_AF-A0A2V6IA66-F1
#
_entry.id   AF-A0A2V6IA66-F1
#
_cell.length_a   1.000
_cell.length_b   1.000
_cell.length_c   1.000
_cell.angle_alpha   90.00
_cell.angle_beta   90.00
_cell.angle_gamma   90.00
#
_symmetry.space_group_name_H-M   'P 1'
#
loop_
_entity.id
_entity.type
_entity.pdbx_description
1 polymer ?
#
loop_
_entity_poly.entity_id
_entity_poly.type
_entity_poly.pdbx_seq_one_letter_code
_entity_poly.pdbx_strand_id
1 'polypeptide(L)' 'MTKDNAGNVRPYMPRSFANFSQAEEENGQSRIYLGIHWSFDKTQAIAQGRNVANYVFDHAFTPVSKK' A
#
# COMPACT_ATOMS: atom_id res chain seq x y z
N MET A 1 -13.35 -8.82 -14.98
CA MET A 1 -14.07 -7.57 -14.60
C MET A 1 -14.63 -7.78 -13.21
N THR A 2 -14.39 -6.88 -12.24
CA THR A 2 -14.93 -7.04 -10.89
C THR A 2 -16.39 -6.60 -10.85
N LYS A 3 -17.23 -7.35 -10.13
CA LYS A 3 -18.65 -7.05 -9.93
C LYS A 3 -18.93 -6.66 -8.48
N ASP A 4 -19.94 -5.84 -8.23
CA ASP A 4 -20.43 -5.56 -6.88
C ASP A 4 -21.32 -6.71 -6.35
N ASN A 5 -21.87 -6.56 -5.15
CA ASN A 5 -22.74 -7.57 -4.52
C ASN A 5 -24.07 -7.77 -5.26
N ALA A 6 -24.48 -6.83 -6.10
CA ALA A 6 -25.68 -6.94 -6.94
C ALA A 6 -25.36 -7.46 -8.35
N GLY A 7 -24.09 -7.77 -8.65
CA GLY A 7 -23.65 -8.26 -9.95
C GLY A 7 -23.34 -7.17 -10.98
N ASN A 8 -23.45 -5.88 -10.62
CA ASN A 8 -23.10 -4.78 -11.53
C ASN A 8 -21.59 -4.74 -11.75
N VAL A 9 -21.17 -4.53 -13.00
CA VAL A 9 -19.74 -4.39 -13.33
C VAL A 9 -19.24 -3.03 -12.85
N ARG A 10 -18.12 -3.03 -12.10
CA ARG A 10 -17.48 -1.77 -11.70
C ARG A 10 -16.86 -1.08 -12.92
N PRO A 11 -17.03 0.25 -13.08
CA PRO A 11 -16.45 0.99 -14.19
C PRO A 11 -14.92 0.93 -14.16
N TYR A 12 -14.32 0.94 -15.35
CA TYR A 12 -12.86 1.04 -15.49
C TYR A 12 -12.42 2.48 -15.19
N MET A 13 -11.54 2.63 -14.21
CA MET A 13 -11.03 3.92 -13.75
C MET A 13 -9.49 3.86 -13.70
N PRO A 14 -8.79 4.15 -14.81
CA PRO A 14 -7.32 4.16 -14.82
C PRO A 14 -6.79 5.27 -13.91
N ARG A 15 -5.67 5.00 -13.24
CA ARG A 15 -5.00 5.94 -12.34
C ARG A 15 -3.51 5.97 -12.64
N SER A 16 -2.92 7.14 -12.49
CA SER A 16 -1.48 7.37 -12.55
C SER A 16 -1.03 8.07 -11.29
N PHE A 17 0.17 7.75 -10.83
CA PHE A 17 0.80 8.36 -9.66
C PHE A 17 2.13 8.98 -10.09
N ALA A 18 2.45 10.15 -9.54
CA ALA A 18 3.70 10.83 -9.81
C ALA A 18 4.91 10.11 -9.18
N ASN A 19 4.67 9.36 -8.09
CA ASN A 19 5.68 8.58 -7.38
C ASN A 19 5.01 7.51 -6.50
N PHE A 20 5.81 6.61 -5.94
CA PHE A 20 5.31 5.55 -5.06
C PHE A 20 4.76 6.07 -3.73
N SER A 21 5.25 7.19 -3.20
CA SER A 21 4.72 7.78 -1.96
C SER A 21 3.28 8.26 -2.11
N GLN A 22 2.91 8.77 -3.28
CA GLN A 22 1.53 9.15 -3.58
C GLN A 22 0.62 7.90 -3.63
N ALA A 23 1.10 6.80 -4.21
CA ALA A 23 0.36 5.54 -4.26
C ALA A 23 0.19 4.92 -2.85
N GLU A 24 1.24 4.97 -2.02
CA GLU A 24 1.20 4.52 -0.63
C GLU A 24 0.19 5.32 0.21
N GLU A 25 0.22 6.65 0.09
CA GLU A 25 -0.70 7.54 0.80
C GLU A 25 -2.16 7.28 0.40
N GLU A 26 -2.45 7.14 -0.89
CA GLU A 26 -3.81 6.84 -1.37
C GLU A 26 -4.28 5.44 -0.94
N ASN A 27 -3.38 4.44 -0.99
CA ASN A 27 -3.67 3.09 -0.49
C ASN A 27 -4.06 3.13 0.99
N GLY A 28 -3.32 3.87 1.81
CA GLY A 28 -3.66 4.09 3.21
C GLY A 28 -4.97 4.85 3.40
N GLN A 29 -5.19 5.91 2.62
CA GLN A 29 -6.41 6.74 2.67
C GLN A 29 -7.67 5.96 2.31
N SER A 30 -7.56 4.95 1.43
CA SER A 30 -8.68 4.08 1.04
C SER A 30 -9.38 3.44 2.24
N ARG A 31 -8.63 3.16 3.32
CA ARG A 31 -9.12 2.51 4.53
C ARG A 31 -10.07 3.41 5.34
N ILE A 32 -9.82 4.72 5.27
CA ILE A 32 -10.67 5.75 5.89
C ILE A 32 -11.95 5.92 5.06
N TYR A 33 -11.85 5.93 3.73
CA TYR A 33 -13.03 6.01 2.84
C TYR A 33 -13.94 4.79 2.96
N LEU A 34 -13.38 3.63 3.29
CA LEU A 34 -14.14 2.43 3.61
C LEU A 34 -14.71 2.41 5.03
N GLY A 35 -14.38 3.40 5.88
CA GLY A 35 -14.90 3.52 7.24
C GLY A 35 -14.39 2.47 8.23
N ILE A 36 -13.23 1.87 7.95
CA ILE A 36 -12.70 0.72 8.71
C ILE A 36 -11.38 1.02 9.45
N HIS A 37 -10.86 2.23 9.35
CA HIS A 37 -9.65 2.70 10.05
C HIS A 37 -9.77 4.18 10.40
N TRP A 38 -9.15 4.59 11.50
CA TRP A 38 -8.98 6.00 11.87
C TRP A 38 -7.80 6.63 11.12
N SER A 39 -7.72 7.96 11.11
CA SER A 39 -6.61 8.67 10.44
C SER A 39 -5.24 8.30 11.00
N PHE A 40 -5.14 8.11 12.31
CA PHE A 40 -3.89 7.71 12.96
C PHE A 40 -3.47 6.28 12.60
N ASP A 41 -4.41 5.36 12.36
CA ASP A 41 -4.09 3.99 11.94
C ASP A 41 -3.32 3.98 10.62
N LYS A 42 -3.78 4.78 9.65
CA LYS A 42 -3.10 4.96 8.35
C LYS A 42 -1.68 5.47 8.54
N THR A 43 -1.54 6.59 9.27
CA THR A 43 -0.25 7.27 9.44
C THR A 43 0.78 6.35 10.10
N GLN A 44 0.40 5.66 11.18
CA GLN A 44 1.31 4.76 11.89
C GLN A 44 1.60 3.49 11.10
N ALA A 45 0.62 2.93 10.39
CA ALA A 45 0.83 1.75 9.55
C ALA A 45 1.80 2.02 8.38
N ILE A 46 1.70 3.20 7.74
CA ILE A 46 2.66 3.62 6.71
C ILE A 46 4.08 3.74 7.31
N ALA A 47 4.21 4.42 8.46
CA ALA A 47 5.50 4.56 9.13
C ALA A 47 6.11 3.20 9.49
N GLN A 48 5.31 2.28 10.05
CA GLN A 48 5.73 0.92 10.38
C GLN A 48 6.16 0.14 9.13
N GLY A 49 5.36 0.21 8.06
CA GLY A 49 5.66 -0.46 6.78
C GLY A 49 7.00 -0.02 6.19
N ARG A 50 7.29 1.29 6.21
CA ARG A 50 8.58 1.84 5.77
C ARG A 50 9.75 1.32 6.60
N ASN A 51 9.59 1.24 7.92
CA ASN A 51 10.64 0.70 8.80
C ASN A 51 10.94 -0.78 8.50
N VAL A 52 9.90 -1.59 8.26
CA VAL A 52 10.07 -3.00 7.87
C VAL A 52 10.76 -3.10 6.50
N ALA A 53 10.33 -2.29 5.53
CA ALA A 53 10.92 -2.29 4.20
C ALA A 53 12.41 -1.93 4.23
N ASN A 54 12.79 -0.89 4.99
CA ASN A 54 14.20 -0.52 5.18
C ASN A 54 15.00 -1.66 5.79
N TYR A 55 14.48 -2.27 6.88
CA TYR A 55 15.16 -3.40 7.51
C TYR A 55 15.37 -4.56 6.53
N VAL A 56 14.32 -4.96 5.79
CA VAL A 56 14.43 -6.03 4.80
C VAL A 56 15.44 -5.68 3.71
N PHE A 57 15.39 -4.45 3.20
CA PHE A 57 16.30 -4.02 2.14
C PHE A 57 17.77 -4.09 2.57
N ASP A 58 18.04 -3.64 3.79
CA ASP A 58 19.40 -3.60 4.35
C ASP A 58 19.96 -4.98 4.69
N HIS A 59 19.09 -5.96 4.99
CA HIS A 59 19.53 -7.25 5.57
C HIS A 59 19.29 -8.47 4.68
N ALA A 60 18.28 -8.45 3.79
CA ALA A 60 17.90 -9.63 3.00
C ALA A 60 18.66 -9.73 1.68
N PHE A 61 19.17 -8.63 1.14
CA PHE A 61 19.82 -8.57 -0.17
C PHE A 61 21.35 -8.41 -0.07
N THR A 62 21.96 -8.98 0.97
CA THR A 62 23.42 -8.96 1.16
C THR A 62 24.12 -9.96 0.22
N PRO A 63 25.41 -9.75 -0.10
CA PRO A 63 26.17 -10.70 -0.91
C PRO A 63 26.16 -12.11 -0.30
N VAL A 64 26.03 -13.12 -1.15
CA VAL A 64 26.30 -14.51 -0.77
C VAL A 64 27.80 -14.65 -0.51
N SER A 65 28.15 -15.17 0.67
CA SER A 65 29.54 -15.49 1.02
C SER A 65 30.16 -16.37 -0.06
N LYS A 66 31.31 -15.95 -0.60
CA LYS A 66 32.12 -16.80 -1.48
C LYS A 66 32.72 -17.91 -0.60
N LYS A 67 32.43 -19.16 -0.96
CA LYS A 67 33.19 -20.31 -0.45
C LYS A 67 34.63 -20.25 -0.94
#